data_AF-A0A955D8S3-F1
#
_entry.id   AF-A0A955D8S3-F1
#
_cell.length_a   1.000
_cell.length_b   1.000
_cell.length_c   1.000
_cell.angle_alpha   90.00
_cell.angle_beta   90.00
_cell.angle_gamma   90.00
#
_symmetry.space_group_name_H-M   'P 1'
#
loop_
_entity.id
_entity.type
_entity.pdbx_description
1 polymer ?
#
loop_
_entity_poly.entity_id
_entity_poly.type
_entity_poly.pdbx_seq_one_letter_code
_entity_poly.pdbx_strand_id
1 'polypeptide(L)'
;MAAMASAQNLTTVAPNNGSGGIYLDLTPTGGALRVTSFEVPYTGTTGSIVDVEVWTRPGSYVGFDTSSAGWTLTQTVQGTRGGSAVWTPLVLTTPLDIPAGQTTGVLVHCVTAGGGIRYTGTNSAPPQTTWTNADVTLFSDVAHTFEIPFGGTAFTPRCFSGVINYTVGGGPTCEPDLTTAAVPGQPGFGVP
;
A
#
# COMPACT_ATOMS: atom_id res chain seq x y z
N MET A 1 -20.42 -17.85 -5.50
CA MET A 1 -20.87 -17.15 -4.30
C MET A 1 -19.87 -16.02 -4.08
N ALA A 2 -20.23 -14.77 -4.36
CA ALA A 2 -19.33 -13.63 -4.16
C ALA A 2 -19.00 -13.53 -2.66
N ALA A 3 -17.71 -13.52 -2.31
CA ALA A 3 -17.30 -13.32 -0.93
C ALA A 3 -17.70 -11.88 -0.52
N MET A 4 -18.40 -11.73 0.60
CA MET A 4 -18.75 -10.40 1.13
C MET A 4 -17.46 -9.69 1.55
N ALA A 5 -17.30 -8.41 1.18
CA ALA A 5 -16.13 -7.64 1.58
C ALA A 5 -16.06 -7.48 3.10
N SER A 6 -14.92 -7.81 3.71
CA SER A 6 -14.68 -7.66 5.14
C SER A 6 -13.57 -6.64 5.38
N ALA A 7 -13.78 -5.67 6.27
CA ALA A 7 -12.77 -4.71 6.69
C ALA A 7 -11.76 -5.35 7.65
N GLN A 8 -10.48 -5.17 7.36
CA GLN A 8 -9.35 -5.75 8.08
C GLN A 8 -8.22 -4.71 8.21
N ASN A 9 -7.24 -5.00 9.07
CA ASN A 9 -6.04 -4.19 9.18
C ASN A 9 -4.78 -5.02 9.47
N LEU A 10 -3.63 -4.45 9.09
CA LEU A 10 -2.32 -4.90 9.52
C LEU A 10 -1.64 -3.76 10.29
N THR A 11 -1.38 -3.99 11.57
CA THR A 11 -0.65 -3.07 12.43
C THR A 11 0.83 -3.47 12.52
N THR A 12 1.72 -2.49 12.44
CA THR A 12 3.18 -2.71 12.55
C THR A 12 3.70 -2.29 13.93
N VAL A 13 4.82 -1.57 13.98
CA VAL A 13 5.51 -1.16 15.21
C VAL A 13 5.61 0.36 15.29
N ALA A 14 5.75 0.91 16.50
CA ALA A 14 5.92 2.34 16.73
C ALA A 14 7.16 2.92 16.00
N PRO A 15 7.10 4.19 15.58
CA PRO A 15 8.18 4.83 14.85
C PRO A 15 9.32 5.18 15.81
N ASN A 16 10.54 5.31 15.28
CA ASN A 16 11.69 5.81 16.03
C ASN A 16 12.40 6.97 15.34
N ASN A 17 12.09 7.22 14.07
CA ASN A 17 12.70 8.25 13.26
C ASN A 17 11.72 8.64 12.13
N GLY A 18 12.08 9.57 11.26
CA GLY A 18 11.24 9.93 10.13
C GLY A 18 11.95 10.83 9.13
N SER A 19 11.51 10.74 7.88
CA SER A 19 11.94 11.61 6.79
C SER A 19 10.90 11.55 5.68
N GLY A 20 11.25 11.89 4.43
CA GLY A 20 10.34 11.97 3.28
C GLY A 20 9.27 10.90 3.17
N GLY A 21 9.63 9.76 2.57
CA GLY A 21 8.70 8.70 2.20
C GLY A 21 9.25 7.30 2.42
N ILE A 22 8.32 6.35 2.50
CA ILE A 22 8.56 4.95 2.83
C ILE A 22 8.04 4.05 1.72
N TYR A 23 8.85 3.04 1.37
CA TYR A 23 8.52 2.05 0.36
C TYR A 23 7.99 0.78 1.03
N LEU A 24 6.98 0.18 0.44
CA LEU A 24 6.32 -1.01 0.96
C LEU A 24 5.88 -1.93 -0.17
N ASP A 25 6.05 -3.23 0.05
CA ASP A 25 5.51 -4.29 -0.79
C ASP A 25 4.32 -4.91 -0.08
N LEU A 26 3.18 -4.94 -0.76
CA LEU A 26 1.96 -5.59 -0.28
C LEU A 26 1.72 -6.83 -1.11
N THR A 27 1.73 -7.99 -0.46
CA THR A 27 1.47 -9.28 -1.11
C THR A 27 0.28 -9.96 -0.42
N PRO A 28 -0.90 -10.00 -1.05
CA PRO A 28 -2.03 -10.72 -0.50
C PRO A 28 -1.77 -12.22 -0.47
N THR A 29 -2.03 -12.86 0.66
CA THR A 29 -1.80 -14.30 0.88
C THR A 29 -3.01 -15.16 0.55
N GLY A 30 -4.20 -14.56 0.45
CA GLY A 30 -5.46 -15.25 0.15
C GLY A 30 -6.18 -14.67 -1.07
N GLY A 31 -6.93 -13.59 -0.86
CA GLY A 31 -7.72 -12.91 -1.90
C GLY A 31 -7.20 -11.52 -2.23
N ALA A 32 -7.76 -10.89 -3.27
CA ALA A 32 -7.44 -9.51 -3.59
C ALA A 32 -7.83 -8.57 -2.45
N LEU A 33 -7.02 -7.54 -2.25
CA LEU A 33 -7.22 -6.53 -1.21
C LEU A 33 -7.54 -5.19 -1.85
N ARG A 34 -8.36 -4.41 -1.15
CA ARG A 34 -8.58 -3.00 -1.46
C ARG A 34 -8.14 -2.16 -0.28
N VAL A 35 -6.97 -1.54 -0.38
CA VAL A 35 -6.41 -0.66 0.67
C VAL A 35 -7.16 0.67 0.64
N THR A 36 -7.72 1.07 1.77
CA THR A 36 -8.58 2.26 1.89
C THR A 36 -7.92 3.40 2.66
N SER A 37 -7.01 3.08 3.57
CA SER A 37 -6.24 4.10 4.29
C SER A 37 -4.96 3.52 4.87
N PHE A 38 -4.02 4.42 5.13
CA PHE A 38 -2.89 4.18 6.01
C PHE A 38 -3.10 5.00 7.28
N GLU A 39 -2.61 4.54 8.42
CA GLU A 39 -2.40 5.39 9.59
C GLU A 39 -0.91 5.56 9.77
N VAL A 40 -0.42 6.80 9.67
CA VAL A 40 1.02 7.09 9.70
C VAL A 40 1.32 8.23 10.66
N PRO A 41 2.48 8.19 11.35
CA PRO A 41 2.96 9.32 12.13
C PRO A 41 3.73 10.30 11.23
N TYR A 42 3.61 11.59 11.51
CA TYR A 42 4.31 12.65 10.77
C TYR A 42 5.29 13.42 11.66
N THR A 43 6.28 14.05 11.02
CA THR A 43 7.16 15.03 11.66
C THR A 43 6.55 16.42 11.55
N GLY A 44 6.83 17.29 12.54
CA GLY A 44 6.42 18.69 12.55
C GLY A 44 5.29 19.00 13.53
N THR A 45 4.73 20.21 13.41
CA THR A 45 3.72 20.76 14.34
C THR A 45 2.41 19.98 14.28
N THR A 46 1.93 19.47 15.41
CA THR A 46 0.63 18.82 15.53
C THR A 46 -0.51 19.73 15.06
N GLY A 47 -1.46 19.16 14.33
CA GLY A 47 -2.62 19.85 13.77
C GLY A 47 -2.39 20.52 12.42
N SER A 48 -1.14 20.65 11.95
CA SER A 48 -0.88 21.16 10.59
C SER A 48 -1.14 20.08 9.53
N ILE A 49 -1.48 20.52 8.32
CA ILE A 49 -1.72 19.65 7.16
C ILE A 49 -0.40 19.31 6.45
N VAL A 50 -0.36 18.14 5.83
CA VAL A 50 0.66 17.72 4.86
C VAL A 50 0.00 17.14 3.62
N ASP A 51 0.66 17.29 2.49
CA ASP A 51 0.32 16.61 1.24
C ASP A 51 1.20 15.36 1.11
N VAL A 52 0.56 14.23 0.82
CA VAL A 52 1.20 12.94 0.67
C VAL A 52 0.86 12.36 -0.69
N GLU A 53 1.89 12.03 -1.45
CA GLU A 53 1.74 11.29 -2.70
C GLU A 53 1.77 9.79 -2.42
N VAL A 54 0.85 9.08 -3.06
CA VAL A 54 0.77 7.62 -3.02
C VAL A 54 0.99 7.09 -4.42
N TRP A 55 2.10 6.38 -4.61
CA TRP A 55 2.49 5.78 -5.88
C TRP A 55 2.36 4.26 -5.79
N THR A 56 2.06 3.61 -6.91
CA THR A 56 1.99 2.15 -7.01
C THR A 56 2.76 1.65 -8.21
N ARG A 57 3.25 0.41 -8.14
CA ARG A 57 3.80 -0.33 -9.27
C ARG A 57 3.47 -1.82 -9.19
N PRO A 58 3.29 -2.51 -10.33
CA PRO A 58 3.26 -3.97 -10.35
C PRO A 58 4.61 -4.55 -9.92
N GLY A 59 4.60 -5.56 -9.05
CA GLY A 59 5.80 -6.19 -8.52
C GLY A 59 6.48 -5.40 -7.39
N SER A 60 7.56 -5.95 -6.87
CA SER A 60 8.28 -5.42 -5.69
C SER A 60 9.00 -4.09 -5.93
N TYR A 61 8.95 -3.15 -4.99
CA TYR A 61 9.72 -1.90 -5.06
C TYR A 61 11.25 -2.11 -5.02
N VAL A 62 11.74 -3.28 -4.59
CA VAL A 62 13.17 -3.53 -4.41
C VAL A 62 13.93 -3.33 -5.72
N GLY A 63 14.88 -2.39 -5.71
CA GLY A 63 15.66 -1.98 -6.88
C GLY A 63 14.97 -0.95 -7.79
N PHE A 64 13.80 -0.43 -7.40
CA PHE A 64 13.03 0.57 -8.14
C PHE A 64 12.74 1.83 -7.30
N ASP A 65 13.58 2.13 -6.32
CA ASP A 65 13.41 3.23 -5.36
C ASP A 65 14.03 4.56 -5.81
N THR A 66 14.87 4.55 -6.85
CA THR A 66 15.65 5.73 -7.29
C THR A 66 15.04 6.51 -8.46
N SER A 67 13.90 6.07 -9.02
CA SER A 67 13.19 6.81 -10.07
C SER A 67 11.71 6.45 -10.12
N SER A 68 10.90 7.33 -10.71
CA SER A 68 9.48 7.07 -10.95
C SER A 68 9.20 6.15 -12.15
N ALA A 69 10.24 5.65 -12.85
CA ALA A 69 10.04 4.76 -13.98
C ALA A 69 9.36 3.46 -13.54
N GLY A 70 8.23 3.14 -14.18
CA GLY A 70 7.41 1.97 -13.83
C GLY A 70 6.48 2.18 -12.62
N TRP A 71 6.44 3.40 -12.05
CA TRP A 71 5.49 3.79 -11.01
C TRP A 71 4.36 4.64 -11.58
N THR A 72 3.19 4.52 -10.97
CA THR A 72 2.00 5.34 -11.25
C THR A 72 1.66 6.16 -10.01
N LEU A 73 1.64 7.49 -10.12
CA LEU A 73 1.06 8.35 -9.08
C LEU A 73 -0.44 8.06 -9.05
N THR A 74 -0.90 7.41 -7.98
CA THR A 74 -2.30 7.02 -7.86
C THR A 74 -3.13 8.19 -7.34
N GLN A 75 -2.60 8.93 -6.37
CA GLN A 75 -3.26 10.10 -5.81
C GLN A 75 -2.28 10.95 -4.98
N THR A 76 -2.66 12.21 -4.78
CA THR A 76 -2.16 13.06 -3.72
C THR A 76 -3.28 13.28 -2.72
N VAL A 77 -3.02 13.04 -1.44
CA VAL A 77 -4.01 13.10 -0.36
C VAL A 77 -3.47 13.90 0.81
N GLN A 78 -4.37 14.54 1.55
CA GLN A 78 -4.00 15.33 2.72
C GLN A 78 -3.99 14.48 3.99
N GLY A 79 -2.94 14.64 4.79
CA GLY A 79 -2.83 14.09 6.14
C GLY A 79 -2.77 15.21 7.18
N THR A 80 -3.16 14.89 8.42
CA THR A 80 -3.04 15.79 9.56
C THR A 80 -1.98 15.27 10.52
N ARG A 81 -1.03 16.13 10.91
CA ARG A 81 0.04 15.73 11.84
C ARG A 81 -0.53 15.49 13.25
N GLY A 82 -0.45 14.26 13.77
CA GLY A 82 -0.89 13.94 15.15
C GLY A 82 0.20 14.10 16.22
N GLY A 83 1.45 14.30 15.81
CA GLY A 83 2.63 14.19 16.65
C GLY A 83 3.47 12.96 16.27
N SER A 84 4.76 12.96 16.63
CA SER A 84 5.74 12.03 16.08
C SER A 84 5.58 10.55 16.48
N ALA A 85 4.70 10.23 17.43
CA ALA A 85 4.39 8.86 17.82
C ALA A 85 2.89 8.55 17.75
N VAL A 86 2.10 9.46 17.16
CA VAL A 86 0.65 9.32 17.02
C VAL A 86 0.36 8.99 15.57
N TRP A 87 -0.18 7.79 15.34
CA TRP A 87 -0.68 7.40 14.03
C TRP A 87 -1.94 8.20 13.72
N THR A 88 -1.96 8.87 12.57
CA THR A 88 -3.13 9.60 12.09
C THR A 88 -3.59 9.07 10.74
N PRO A 89 -4.90 9.07 10.47
CA PRO A 89 -5.44 8.59 9.21
C PRO A 89 -4.93 9.40 8.02
N LEU A 90 -4.48 8.69 6.99
CA LEU A 90 -4.31 9.13 5.62
C LEU A 90 -5.33 8.36 4.77
N VAL A 91 -6.52 8.94 4.63
CA VAL A 91 -7.63 8.31 3.90
C VAL A 91 -7.43 8.46 2.41
N LEU A 92 -7.48 7.35 1.68
CA LEU A 92 -7.32 7.35 0.23
C LEU A 92 -8.64 7.75 -0.42
N THR A 93 -8.59 8.69 -1.35
CA THR A 93 -9.74 9.05 -2.19
C THR A 93 -9.98 8.01 -3.29
N THR A 94 -8.90 7.39 -3.76
CA THR A 94 -8.93 6.23 -4.67
C THR A 94 -8.29 5.04 -3.95
N PRO A 95 -9.08 4.05 -3.49
CA PRO A 95 -8.52 2.85 -2.86
C PRO A 95 -7.51 2.13 -3.77
N LEU A 96 -6.47 1.53 -3.19
CA LEU A 96 -5.48 0.76 -3.96
C LEU A 96 -5.96 -0.68 -4.11
N ASP A 97 -6.11 -1.16 -5.34
CA ASP A 97 -6.39 -2.56 -5.64
C ASP A 97 -5.09 -3.36 -5.69
N ILE A 98 -4.96 -4.34 -4.79
CA ILE A 98 -3.82 -5.24 -4.71
C ILE A 98 -4.29 -6.63 -5.15
N PRO A 99 -3.90 -7.11 -6.35
CA PRO A 99 -4.37 -8.39 -6.88
C PRO A 99 -3.92 -9.57 -6.02
N ALA A 100 -4.77 -10.61 -5.95
CA ALA A 100 -4.46 -11.83 -5.21
C ALA A 100 -3.16 -12.49 -5.72
N GLY A 101 -2.29 -12.90 -4.81
CA GLY A 101 -1.05 -13.62 -5.12
C GLY A 101 0.02 -12.81 -5.85
N GLN A 102 -0.19 -11.51 -6.05
CA GLN A 102 0.78 -10.60 -6.67
C GLN A 102 1.31 -9.61 -5.64
N THR A 103 2.60 -9.27 -5.73
CA THR A 103 3.15 -8.15 -4.98
C THR A 103 2.87 -6.85 -5.72
N THR A 104 2.37 -5.85 -5.00
CA THR A 104 2.31 -4.46 -5.47
C THR A 104 3.25 -3.63 -4.62
N GLY A 105 4.22 -2.99 -5.27
CA GLY A 105 5.08 -1.99 -4.66
C GLY A 105 4.31 -0.68 -4.50
N VAL A 106 4.45 -0.06 -3.35
CA VAL A 106 3.78 1.19 -2.96
C VAL A 106 4.81 2.14 -2.35
N LEU A 107 4.71 3.41 -2.71
CA LEU A 107 5.46 4.48 -2.06
C LEU A 107 4.44 5.44 -1.43
N VAL A 108 4.59 5.69 -0.14
CA VAL A 108 3.86 6.73 0.59
C VAL A 108 4.87 7.83 0.92
N HIS A 109 4.76 8.99 0.29
CA HIS A 109 5.77 10.05 0.35
C HIS A 109 5.15 11.40 0.72
N CYS A 110 5.61 12.02 1.81
CA CYS A 110 5.19 13.38 2.17
C CYS A 110 5.97 14.41 1.34
N VAL A 111 5.26 15.22 0.56
CA VAL A 111 5.85 16.29 -0.27
C VAL A 111 5.80 17.67 0.40
N THR A 112 5.23 17.76 1.61
CA THR A 112 5.32 18.97 2.42
C THR A 112 6.66 19.04 3.16
N ALA A 113 7.39 20.13 2.95
CA ALA A 113 8.65 20.41 3.65
C ALA A 113 8.49 20.29 5.19
N GLY A 114 9.41 19.54 5.81
CA GLY A 114 9.38 19.26 7.25
C GLY A 114 8.25 18.33 7.72
N GLY A 115 7.46 17.77 6.81
CA GLY A 115 6.30 16.90 7.10
C GLY A 115 6.58 15.40 7.07
N GLY A 116 7.85 15.01 6.93
CA GLY A 116 8.25 13.63 6.66
C GLY A 116 7.53 12.55 7.47
N ILE A 117 7.14 11.49 6.78
CA ILE A 117 6.55 10.28 7.35
C ILE A 117 7.56 9.60 8.27
N ARG A 118 7.05 9.17 9.42
CA ARG A 118 7.87 8.51 10.45
C ARG A 118 7.84 7.00 10.26
N TYR A 119 8.99 6.39 10.50
CA TYR A 119 9.29 5.00 10.23
C TYR A 119 10.06 4.38 11.41
N THR A 120 10.30 3.08 11.33
CA THR A 120 11.17 2.33 12.24
C THR A 120 12.35 1.72 11.47
N GLY A 121 13.15 0.84 12.09
CA GLY A 121 14.16 0.04 11.39
C GLY A 121 15.49 -0.09 12.13
N THR A 122 15.74 0.72 13.17
CA THR A 122 16.96 0.61 14.00
C THR A 122 16.68 0.25 15.45
N ASN A 123 15.43 -0.12 15.77
CA ASN A 123 15.01 -0.50 17.12
C ASN A 123 15.38 -1.94 17.50
N SER A 124 15.81 -2.76 16.54
CA SER A 124 16.17 -4.15 16.75
C SER A 124 17.35 -4.55 15.87
N ALA A 125 18.09 -5.57 16.30
CA ALA A 125 19.16 -6.21 15.54
C ALA A 125 18.91 -7.73 15.50
N PRO A 126 18.53 -8.32 14.35
CA PRO A 126 18.29 -7.68 13.06
C PRO A 126 17.03 -6.78 13.03
N PRO A 127 16.92 -5.87 12.04
CA PRO A 127 15.71 -5.07 11.83
C PRO A 127 14.50 -5.98 11.52
N GLN A 128 13.34 -5.65 12.05
CA GLN A 128 12.08 -6.24 11.59
C GLN A 128 11.62 -5.51 10.32
N THR A 129 11.66 -6.19 9.18
CA THR A 129 11.30 -5.65 7.86
C THR A 129 9.98 -6.20 7.31
N THR A 130 9.43 -7.22 7.97
CA THR A 130 8.27 -7.97 7.48
C THR A 130 7.22 -8.13 8.56
N TRP A 131 5.96 -7.90 8.19
CA TRP A 131 4.77 -8.13 9.01
C TRP A 131 3.77 -8.93 8.21
N THR A 132 3.04 -9.83 8.85
CA THR A 132 2.02 -10.64 8.18
C THR A 132 0.84 -10.90 9.10
N ASN A 133 -0.34 -10.99 8.52
CA ASN A 133 -1.51 -11.62 9.12
C ASN A 133 -2.06 -12.69 8.17
N ALA A 134 -3.33 -13.07 8.30
CA ALA A 134 -3.96 -14.07 7.44
C ALA A 134 -4.17 -13.62 5.98
N ASP A 135 -4.24 -12.30 5.73
CA ASP A 135 -4.66 -11.76 4.43
C ASP A 135 -3.51 -11.17 3.61
N VAL A 136 -2.48 -10.63 4.29
CA VAL A 136 -1.42 -9.86 3.64
C VAL A 136 -0.08 -10.03 4.34
N THR A 137 0.96 -10.10 3.52
CA THR A 137 2.34 -9.89 3.92
C THR A 137 2.80 -8.51 3.45
N LEU A 138 3.33 -7.73 4.39
CA LEU A 138 3.97 -6.44 4.18
C LEU A 138 5.49 -6.62 4.29
N PHE A 139 6.24 -6.14 3.31
CA PHE A 139 7.69 -5.96 3.40
C PHE A 139 8.06 -4.48 3.22
N SER A 140 8.98 -3.96 4.02
CA SER A 140 9.45 -2.57 3.97
C SER A 140 10.83 -2.44 4.60
N ASP A 141 11.81 -1.88 3.88
CA ASP A 141 13.18 -1.68 4.38
C ASP A 141 13.90 -0.44 3.81
N VAL A 142 13.25 0.34 2.95
CA VAL A 142 13.80 1.58 2.38
C VAL A 142 12.90 2.77 2.67
N ALA A 143 13.53 3.86 3.13
CA ALA A 143 12.95 5.20 3.17
C ALA A 143 13.88 6.21 2.49
N HIS A 144 13.28 7.19 1.83
CA HIS A 144 14.00 8.31 1.22
C HIS A 144 13.82 9.59 2.04
N THR A 145 14.85 10.43 2.03
CA THR A 145 14.82 11.74 2.69
C THR A 145 14.22 12.84 1.82
N PHE A 146 13.84 13.94 2.48
CA PHE A 146 13.29 15.16 1.86
C PHE A 146 11.94 14.93 1.17
N GLU A 147 11.43 15.98 0.55
CA GLU A 147 10.07 16.09 0.03
C GLU A 147 9.94 15.77 -1.48
N ILE A 148 11.01 15.23 -2.09
CA ILE A 148 11.02 14.86 -3.51
C ILE A 148 10.90 13.33 -3.62
N PRO A 149 9.79 12.77 -4.14
CA PRO A 149 9.63 11.35 -4.38
C PRO A 149 10.77 10.80 -5.23
N PHE A 150 11.27 9.60 -4.89
CA PHE A 150 12.40 8.93 -5.55
C PHE A 150 13.74 9.69 -5.51
N GLY A 151 13.77 10.90 -4.95
CA GLY A 151 14.95 11.71 -4.72
C GLY A 151 15.52 11.54 -3.31
N GLY A 152 16.47 12.39 -2.95
CA GLY A 152 17.10 12.35 -1.63
C GLY A 152 18.03 11.14 -1.41
N THR A 153 18.42 10.92 -0.16
CA THR A 153 19.26 9.77 0.22
C THR A 153 18.37 8.61 0.66
N ALA A 154 18.62 7.43 0.11
CA ALA A 154 18.01 6.18 0.56
C ALA A 154 18.67 5.69 1.85
N PHE A 155 17.86 5.31 2.82
CA PHE A 155 18.32 4.66 4.05
C PHE A 155 17.71 3.28 4.18
N THR A 156 18.55 2.30 4.51
CA THR A 156 18.17 0.92 4.85
C THR A 156 18.89 0.47 6.13
N PRO A 157 18.25 -0.33 7.00
CA PRO A 157 16.83 -0.68 7.00
C PRO A 157 15.97 0.49 7.52
N ARG A 158 14.92 0.89 6.80
CA ARG A 158 13.86 1.80 7.27
C ARG A 158 12.51 1.23 6.87
N CYS A 159 11.69 0.92 7.86
CA CYS A 159 10.50 0.10 7.66
C CYS A 159 9.24 0.90 8.05
N PHE A 160 8.14 0.64 7.35
CA PHE A 160 6.84 1.23 7.65
C PHE A 160 6.47 1.12 9.13
N SER A 161 5.96 2.24 9.67
CA SER A 161 5.43 2.34 11.02
C SER A 161 4.04 2.93 10.94
N GLY A 162 3.04 2.14 11.32
CA GLY A 162 1.65 2.49 11.12
C GLY A 162 0.71 1.30 11.00
N VAL A 163 -0.49 1.60 10.51
CA VAL A 163 -1.56 0.64 10.23
C VAL A 163 -1.93 0.72 8.75
N ILE A 164 -2.19 -0.43 8.13
CA ILE A 164 -2.77 -0.52 6.79
C ILE A 164 -4.21 -1.01 6.96
N ASN A 165 -5.17 -0.21 6.54
CA ASN A 165 -6.59 -0.57 6.57
C ASN A 165 -7.05 -0.96 5.17
N TYR A 166 -7.72 -2.10 5.04
CA TYR A 166 -8.12 -2.65 3.76
C TYR A 166 -9.40 -3.49 3.86
N THR A 167 -9.99 -3.81 2.72
CA THR A 167 -11.04 -4.84 2.62
C THR A 167 -10.55 -6.05 1.86
N VAL A 168 -10.94 -7.24 2.30
CA VAL A 168 -10.68 -8.52 1.61
C VAL A 168 -11.89 -8.86 0.74
N GLY A 169 -11.66 -9.30 -0.51
CA GLY A 169 -12.72 -9.79 -1.39
C GLY A 169 -13.59 -8.71 -2.05
N GLY A 170 -13.20 -7.43 -1.95
CA GLY A 170 -13.92 -6.28 -2.50
C GLY A 170 -13.32 -5.65 -3.76
N GLY A 171 -12.31 -6.27 -4.39
CA GLY A 171 -11.71 -5.80 -5.65
C GLY A 171 -12.67 -5.97 -6.84
N PRO A 172 -12.37 -5.37 -8.03
CA PRO A 172 -13.14 -5.67 -9.22
C PRO A 172 -13.00 -7.16 -9.49
N THR A 173 -14.07 -7.92 -9.28
CA THR A 173 -14.13 -9.28 -9.80
C THR A 173 -14.02 -9.15 -11.31
N CYS A 174 -13.14 -9.92 -11.95
CA CYS A 174 -13.37 -10.22 -13.35
C CYS A 174 -14.66 -11.06 -13.37
N GLU A 175 -15.83 -10.42 -13.29
CA GLU A 175 -17.06 -11.12 -13.63
C GLU A 175 -16.85 -11.60 -15.07
N PRO A 176 -16.84 -12.91 -15.34
CA PRO A 176 -16.96 -13.35 -16.71
C PRO A 176 -18.27 -12.77 -17.23
N ASP A 177 -18.20 -11.98 -18.29
CA ASP A 177 -19.38 -11.50 -18.98
C ASP A 177 -20.19 -12.70 -19.48
N LEU A 178 -21.20 -13.10 -18.72
CA LEU A 178 -22.15 -14.15 -19.09
C LEU A 178 -23.22 -13.65 -20.07
N THR A 179 -23.10 -12.44 -20.63
CA THR A 179 -24.05 -11.96 -21.64
C THR A 179 -23.71 -12.37 -23.07
N THR A 180 -22.55 -12.99 -23.30
CA THR A 180 -22.29 -13.66 -24.58
C THR A 180 -22.61 -15.14 -24.48
N ALA A 181 -23.90 -15.48 -24.46
CA ALA A 181 -24.36 -16.82 -24.79
C ALA A 181 -24.02 -17.12 -26.26
N ALA A 182 -22.76 -17.46 -26.54
CA ALA A 182 -22.44 -18.26 -27.69
C ALA A 182 -23.02 -19.66 -27.43
N VAL A 183 -24.08 -20.02 -28.16
CA VAL A 183 -24.42 -21.44 -28.37
C VAL A 183 -24.07 -21.81 -29.81
N PRO A 184 -22.85 -22.31 -30.10
CA PRO A 184 -22.60 -23.12 -31.26
C PRO A 184 -22.86 -24.59 -30.91
N GLY A 185 -23.81 -25.23 -31.62
CA GLY A 185 -24.00 -26.68 -31.59
C GLY A 185 -25.41 -27.12 -31.22
N GLN A 186 -26.34 -27.05 -32.18
CA GLN A 186 -27.59 -27.78 -32.09
C GLN A 186 -27.32 -29.30 -32.25
N PRO A 187 -27.74 -30.18 -31.32
CA PRO A 187 -27.55 -31.62 -31.49
C PRO A 187 -28.58 -32.17 -32.49
N GLY A 188 -28.09 -32.66 -33.62
CA GLY A 188 -28.82 -33.64 -34.43
C GLY A 188 -28.61 -35.02 -33.84
N PHE A 189 -29.70 -35.70 -33.49
CA PHE A 189 -29.74 -37.16 -33.39
C PHE A 189 -30.90 -37.65 -34.27
N GLY A 190 -30.57 -38.33 -35.38
CA GLY A 190 -31.48 -39.26 -36.08
C GLY A 190 -31.63 -40.56 -35.26
N VAL A 191 -32.36 -41.62 -35.60
CA VAL A 191 -32.97 -42.30 -36.78
C VAL A 191 -33.88 -43.41 -36.14
N PRO A 192 -34.83 -44.17 -36.77
CA PRO A 192 -35.36 -44.19 -38.15
C PRO A 192 -36.79 -43.66 -38.33
#